data_AF-A0ABD0RMQ7-F1
#
_entry.id   AF-A0ABD0RMQ7-F1
#
_cell.length_a   1.000
_cell.length_b   1.000
_cell.length_c   1.000
_cell.angle_alpha   90.00
_cell.angle_beta   90.00
_cell.angle_gamma   90.00
#
_symmetry.space_group_name_H-M   'P 1'
#
loop_
_entity.id
_entity.type
_entity.pdbx_description
1 polymer ?
#
loop_
_entity_poly.entity_id
_entity_poly.type
_entity_poly.pdbx_seq_one_letter_code
_entity_poly.pdbx_strand_id
1 'polypeptide(L)'
;MPLGLRKKKNKSRESSNLVENEEVSGNAGVGKSAVNGGGLPPPPASLRPKLVFHTQLAHGSPTGRIEGFTNVKELYNKIAEAFNLSPEE
;
A
#
# COMPACT_ATOMS: atom_id res chain seq x y z
N MET A 1 11.16 26.86 -43.66
CA MET A 1 9.82 26.36 -44.03
C MET A 1 9.06 26.01 -42.76
N PRO A 2 7.99 26.72 -42.34
CA PRO A 2 7.22 26.30 -41.18
C PRO A 2 6.12 25.35 -41.64
N LEU A 3 6.28 24.04 -41.37
CA LEU A 3 5.28 23.04 -41.72
C LEU A 3 4.68 22.41 -40.46
N GLY A 4 3.52 22.94 -40.07
CA GLY A 4 2.37 22.13 -39.65
C GLY A 4 2.22 21.81 -38.16
N LEU A 5 1.44 22.62 -37.44
CA LEU A 5 0.74 22.19 -36.23
C LEU A 5 -0.23 21.05 -36.56
N ARG A 6 0.08 19.83 -36.12
CA ARG A 6 -0.80 18.67 -36.23
C ARG A 6 -1.63 18.54 -34.95
N LYS A 7 -2.89 18.95 -35.00
CA LYS A 7 -3.92 18.47 -34.06
C LYS A 7 -4.41 17.11 -34.56
N LYS A 8 -4.28 16.06 -33.75
CA LYS A 8 -5.08 14.83 -33.93
C LYS A 8 -5.65 14.36 -32.59
N LYS A 9 -6.96 14.12 -32.66
CA LYS A 9 -7.97 13.93 -31.62
C LYS A 9 -7.92 12.52 -31.00
N ASN A 10 -8.20 12.52 -29.70
CA ASN A 10 -8.36 11.46 -28.69
C ASN A 10 -8.91 10.10 -29.18
N LYS A 11 -8.38 9.00 -28.61
CA LYS A 11 -9.19 7.86 -28.16
C LYS A 11 -8.43 6.97 -27.15
N SER A 12 -8.98 6.90 -25.94
CA SER A 12 -8.91 5.78 -24.98
C SER A 12 -7.53 5.29 -24.50
N ARG A 13 -7.20 5.69 -23.28
CA ARG A 13 -6.88 4.71 -22.22
C ARG A 13 -7.34 5.25 -20.88
N GLU A 14 -8.67 5.38 -20.75
CA GLU A 14 -9.31 5.21 -19.45
C GLU A 14 -9.06 3.75 -19.02
N SER A 15 -7.94 3.54 -18.36
CA SER A 15 -7.73 2.42 -17.45
C SER A 15 -6.68 2.82 -16.41
N SER A 16 -6.72 4.06 -15.93
CA SER A 16 -6.43 4.28 -14.52
C SER A 16 -7.55 3.59 -13.76
N ASN A 17 -7.41 2.28 -13.54
CA ASN A 17 -8.11 1.59 -12.48
C ASN A 17 -7.57 2.19 -11.17
N LEU A 18 -8.06 3.38 -10.85
CA LEU A 18 -8.14 3.89 -9.51
C LEU A 18 -8.98 2.83 -8.80
N VAL A 19 -8.31 2.02 -7.98
CA VAL A 19 -8.96 1.00 -7.18
C VAL A 19 -10.04 1.71 -6.38
N GLU A 20 -11.30 1.42 -6.69
CA GLU A 20 -12.41 1.82 -5.85
C GLU A 20 -12.15 1.19 -4.49
N ASN A 21 -11.86 2.05 -3.50
CA ASN A 21 -11.85 1.62 -2.10
C ASN A 21 -13.27 1.14 -1.83
N GLU A 22 -13.47 -0.17 -1.72
CA GLU A 22 -14.67 -0.72 -1.11
C GLU A 22 -14.68 -0.21 0.34
N GLU A 23 -15.41 0.88 0.54
CA GLU A 23 -15.81 1.38 1.84
C GLU A 23 -16.66 0.31 2.52
N VAL A 24 -15.99 -0.65 3.17
CA VAL A 24 -16.62 -1.39 4.25
C VAL A 24 -16.98 -0.35 5.30
N SER A 25 -18.24 0.05 5.23
CA SER A 25 -18.96 0.85 6.19
C SER A 25 -18.82 0.24 7.59
N GLY A 26 -17.72 0.59 8.25
CA GLY A 26 -17.50 0.48 9.68
C GLY A 26 -17.54 1.88 10.27
N ASN A 27 -18.76 2.41 10.43
CA ASN A 27 -19.00 3.70 11.05
C ASN A 27 -18.62 3.67 12.54
N ALA A 28 -17.44 4.22 12.85
CA ALA A 28 -17.11 4.91 14.09
C ALA A 28 -15.87 5.76 13.79
N GLY A 29 -16.01 7.04 13.45
CA GLY A 29 -16.39 8.04 14.43
C GLY A 29 -15.15 8.46 15.23
N VAL A 30 -14.43 9.47 14.72
CA VAL A 30 -13.55 10.42 15.42
C VAL A 30 -12.64 9.84 16.54
N GLY A 31 -11.33 9.78 16.25
CA GLY A 31 -10.30 9.65 17.28
C GLY A 31 -9.01 10.26 16.79
N LYS A 32 -8.79 11.54 17.13
CA LYS A 32 -7.56 12.30 16.93
C LYS A 32 -6.33 11.44 17.28
N SER A 33 -5.26 11.56 16.47
CA SER A 33 -3.91 11.15 16.86
C SER A 33 -3.60 11.67 18.26
N ALA A 34 -3.68 10.79 19.26
CA ALA A 34 -3.08 11.01 20.56
C ALA A 34 -1.59 10.67 20.46
N VAL A 35 -0.86 11.50 19.71
CA VAL A 35 0.57 11.64 19.93
C VAL A 35 0.71 12.46 21.21
N ASN A 36 0.99 11.75 22.31
CA ASN A 36 1.35 12.25 23.64
C ASN A 36 0.20 12.74 24.55
N GLY A 37 0.02 12.01 25.66
CA GLY A 37 -0.43 12.58 26.94
C GLY A 37 -1.85 12.20 27.39
N GLY A 38 -2.00 11.03 28.03
CA GLY A 38 -3.15 10.70 28.89
C GLY A 38 -4.40 10.25 28.13
N GLY A 39 -4.45 8.99 27.70
CA GLY A 39 -5.59 8.42 26.99
C GLY A 39 -5.77 6.94 27.27
N LEU A 40 -7.01 6.49 27.14
CA LEU A 40 -7.50 5.11 27.30
C LEU A 40 -6.53 4.05 26.74
N PRO A 41 -6.51 2.82 27.31
CA PRO A 41 -5.61 1.77 26.85
C PRO A 41 -5.77 1.54 25.34
N PRO A 42 -4.68 1.20 24.62
CA PRO A 42 -4.75 0.95 23.19
C PRO A 42 -5.77 -0.17 22.92
N PRO A 43 -6.54 -0.06 21.82
CA PRO A 43 -7.53 -1.08 21.48
C PRO A 43 -6.86 -2.46 21.33
N PRO A 44 -7.58 -3.54 21.68
CA PRO A 44 -7.07 -4.90 21.53
C PRO A 44 -6.62 -5.14 20.10
N ALA A 45 -5.57 -5.95 19.91
CA ALA A 45 -4.93 -6.14 18.61
C ALA A 45 -5.90 -6.60 17.51
N SER A 46 -6.96 -7.32 17.87
CA SER A 46 -8.03 -7.77 16.97
C SER A 46 -8.85 -6.63 16.34
N LEU A 47 -8.87 -5.44 16.95
CA LEU A 47 -9.63 -4.28 16.48
C LEU A 47 -8.77 -3.27 15.72
N ARG A 48 -7.45 -3.49 15.64
CA ARG A 48 -6.56 -2.57 14.94
C ARG A 48 -6.61 -2.88 13.44
N PRO A 49 -6.73 -1.85 12.58
CA PRO A 49 -6.60 -2.04 11.13
C PRO A 49 -5.25 -2.67 10.79
N LYS A 50 -5.25 -3.60 9.82
CA LYS A 50 -4.03 -4.24 9.33
C LYS A 50 -3.25 -3.26 8.45
N LEU A 51 -1.95 -3.12 8.72
CA LEU A 51 -1.05 -2.36 7.86
C LEU A 51 -0.54 -3.26 6.74
N VAL A 52 -1.04 -3.03 5.53
CA VAL A 52 -0.64 -3.76 4.31
C VAL A 52 0.23 -2.87 3.45
N PHE A 53 1.38 -3.39 3.03
CA PHE A 53 2.32 -2.71 2.15
C PHE A 53 2.48 -3.47 0.84
N HIS A 54 2.82 -2.71 -0.21
CA HIS A 54 3.13 -3.25 -1.53
C HIS A 54 4.64 -3.15 -1.77
N THR A 55 5.25 -4.19 -2.35
CA THR A 55 6.69 -4.24 -2.57
C THR A 55 7.03 -4.79 -3.95
N GLN A 56 8.21 -4.43 -4.46
CA GLN A 56 8.80 -4.96 -5.69
C GLN A 56 10.31 -5.10 -5.47
N LEU A 57 10.93 -6.04 -6.17
CA LEU A 57 12.38 -6.19 -6.18
C LEU A 57 13.00 -5.11 -7.08
N ALA A 58 14.15 -4.58 -6.67
CA ALA A 58 14.82 -3.47 -7.36
C ALA A 58 15.23 -3.79 -8.80
N HIS A 59 15.48 -5.07 -9.11
CA HIS A 59 15.81 -5.55 -10.46
C HIS A 59 14.56 -5.82 -11.33
N GLY A 60 13.38 -5.51 -10.82
CA GLY A 60 12.10 -5.71 -11.49
C GLY A 60 11.44 -7.04 -11.11
N SER A 61 10.25 -6.95 -10.52
CA SER A 61 9.37 -8.08 -10.23
C SER A 61 7.90 -7.64 -10.24
N PRO A 62 6.94 -8.57 -10.31
CA PRO A 62 5.54 -8.26 -10.00
C PRO A 62 5.40 -7.67 -8.58
N THR A 63 4.33 -6.91 -8.34
CA THR A 63 4.07 -6.33 -7.01
C THR A 63 3.61 -7.40 -6.02
N GLY A 64 4.32 -7.56 -4.91
CA GLY A 64 3.92 -8.37 -3.76
C GLY A 64 3.14 -7.56 -2.72
N ARG A 65 2.42 -8.25 -1.83
CA ARG A 65 1.75 -7.67 -0.66
C ARG A 65 2.32 -8.28 0.60
N ILE A 66 2.63 -7.45 1.60
CA ILE A 66 3.17 -7.89 2.88
C ILE A 66 2.45 -7.18 4.04
N GLU A 67 2.34 -7.85 5.18
CA GLU A 67 1.79 -7.32 6.42
C GLU A 67 2.41 -8.04 7.63
N GLY A 68 2.18 -7.51 8.84
CA GLY A 68 2.47 -8.24 10.08
C GLY A 68 3.94 -8.29 10.50
N PHE A 69 4.73 -7.27 10.17
CA PHE A 69 6.10 -7.09 10.66
C PHE A 69 6.18 -5.94 11.67
N THR A 70 7.07 -6.08 12.65
CA THR A 70 7.29 -5.08 13.72
C THR A 70 8.68 -4.46 13.68
N ASN A 71 9.59 -5.06 12.92
CA ASN A 71 10.97 -4.62 12.76
C ASN A 71 11.50 -4.94 11.36
N VAL A 72 12.71 -4.46 11.06
CA VAL A 72 13.33 -4.57 9.72
C VAL A 72 13.70 -6.02 9.36
N LYS A 73 14.07 -6.85 10.34
CA LYS A 73 14.37 -8.27 10.08
C LYS A 73 13.12 -9.03 9.64
N GLU A 74 12.00 -8.81 10.34
CA GLU A 74 10.70 -9.37 9.97
C GLU A 74 10.20 -8.84 8.63
N LEU A 75 10.46 -7.57 8.32
CA LEU A 75 10.14 -6.98 7.02
C LEU A 75 10.85 -7.74 5.89
N TYR A 76 12.15 -7.97 5.98
CA TYR A 76 12.89 -8.71 4.94
C TYR A 76 12.42 -10.15 4.83
N ASN A 77 12.13 -10.82 5.95
CA ASN A 77 11.53 -12.17 5.92
C ASN A 77 10.18 -12.17 5.17
N LYS A 78 9.33 -11.15 5.36
CA LYS A 78 8.05 -11.04 4.66
C LYS A 78 8.22 -10.78 3.17
N ILE A 79 9.24 -10.01 2.77
CA ILE A 79 9.59 -9.80 1.36
C ILE A 79 10.10 -11.10 0.75
N ALA A 80 11.00 -11.81 1.44
CA ALA A 80 11.54 -13.08 0.98
C ALA A 80 10.44 -14.13 0.79
N GLU A 81 9.50 -14.23 1.75
CA GLU A 81 8.30 -15.08 1.64
C GLU A 81 7.45 -14.73 0.41
N ALA A 82 7.20 -13.43 0.17
CA ALA A 82 6.38 -12.98 -0.97
C ALA A 82 7.02 -13.25 -2.34
N PHE A 83 8.35 -13.36 -2.40
CA PHE A 83 9.11 -13.57 -3.65
C PHE A 83 9.80 -14.93 -3.74
N ASN A 84 9.55 -15.85 -2.79
CA ASN A 84 10.20 -17.16 -2.69
C ASN A 84 11.74 -17.09 -2.70
N LEU A 85 12.30 -16.09 -2.00
CA LEU A 85 13.73 -15.91 -1.81
C LEU A 85 14.19 -16.61 -0.52
N SER A 86 15.48 -16.89 -0.43
CA SER A 86 16.06 -17.29 0.85
C SER A 86 16.23 -16.04 1.74
N PRO A 87 16.05 -16.14 3.07
CA PRO A 87 16.13 -14.99 3.97
C PRO A 87 17.56 -14.41 4.14
N GLU A 88 18.57 -15.06 3.56
CA GLU A 88 19.97 -14.61 3.58
C GLU A 88 20.41 -13.88 2.29
N GLU A 89 19.53 -13.80 1.28
CA GLU A 89 19.73 -12.98 0.07
C GLU A 89 19.44 -11.49 0.32
#